data_AF-A0A067PA31-F1
#
_entry.id   AF-A0A067PA31-F1
#
_cell.length_a   1.000
_cell.length_b   1.000
_cell.length_c   1.000
_cell.angle_alpha   90.00
_cell.angle_beta   90.00
_cell.angle_gamma   90.00
#
_symmetry.space_group_name_H-M   'P 1'
#
loop_
_entity.id
_entity.type
_entity.pdbx_description
1 polymer ?
#
loop_
_entity_poly.entity_id
_entity_poly.type
_entity_poly.pdbx_seq_one_letter_code
_entity_poly.pdbx_strand_id
1 'polypeptide(L)'
;PWKNTSELYTTIDEIQHRSAPWKVHKLHYRGPLPAGTPPKWMTETYELCTRDARLVLHNQLATPAFKNQQNTQPYRQFNKAGRRVYSNLMSADYAWNQSDIIAEDPHTHGAMYVPIV
;
A
#
# COMPACT_ATOMS: atom_id res chain seq x y z
N PRO A 1 18.23 23.39 0.48
CA PRO A 1 19.42 22.52 0.29
C PRO A 1 20.13 22.30 1.63
N TRP A 2 20.50 21.07 1.97
CA TRP A 2 21.22 20.75 3.21
C TRP A 2 22.69 21.18 3.13
N LYS A 3 23.29 21.60 4.24
CA LYS A 3 24.65 22.16 4.31
C LYS A 3 25.73 21.08 4.23
N ASN A 4 25.45 19.87 4.71
CA ASN A 4 26.37 18.74 4.65
C ASN A 4 25.62 17.39 4.78
N THR A 5 26.35 16.29 4.55
CA THR A 5 25.80 14.94 4.59
C THR A 5 25.27 14.55 5.97
N SER A 6 25.87 15.05 7.06
CA SER A 6 25.36 14.79 8.41
C SER A 6 23.99 15.43 8.62
N GLU A 7 23.82 16.69 8.22
CA GLU A 7 22.54 17.42 8.33
C GLU A 7 21.45 16.75 7.47
N LEU A 8 21.82 16.20 6.31
CA LEU A 8 20.92 15.36 5.50
C LEU A 8 20.48 14.09 6.23
N TYR A 9 21.42 13.30 6.77
CA TYR A 9 21.10 12.07 7.48
C TYR A 9 20.31 12.33 8.76
N THR A 10 20.71 13.35 9.53
CA THR A 10 19.95 13.80 10.70
C THR A 10 18.54 14.21 10.31
N THR A 11 18.35 14.97 9.21
CA THR A 11 17.01 15.30 8.73
C THR A 11 16.20 14.05 8.36
N ILE A 12 16.81 13.04 7.73
CA ILE A 12 16.15 11.77 7.37
C ILE A 12 15.74 10.99 8.64
N ASP A 13 16.64 10.92 9.62
CA ASP A 13 16.42 10.23 10.89
C ASP A 13 15.41 10.97 11.79
N GLU A 14 15.33 12.30 11.67
CA GLU A 14 14.36 13.17 12.34
C GLU A 14 12.96 13.09 11.73
N ILE A 15 12.75 12.42 10.59
CA ILE A 15 11.41 12.15 10.04
C ILE A 15 10.67 11.19 10.99
N GLN A 16 10.06 11.78 12.03
CA GLN A 16 9.24 11.09 13.03
C GLN A 16 7.80 10.83 12.56
N HIS A 17 7.50 10.98 11.27
CA HIS A 17 6.17 10.69 10.77
C HIS A 17 5.93 9.17 10.73
N ARG A 18 5.44 8.66 11.86
CA ARG A 18 4.84 7.34 12.09
C ARG A 18 5.63 6.21 11.38
N SER A 19 6.55 5.58 12.10
CA SER A 19 7.40 4.54 11.53
C SER A 19 6.62 3.27 11.21
N ALA A 20 6.56 2.86 9.95
CA ALA A 20 6.25 1.49 9.54
C ALA A 20 7.58 0.79 9.19
N PRO A 21 8.31 0.24 10.18
CA PRO A 21 9.64 -0.29 9.95
C PRO A 21 9.62 -1.51 9.02
N TRP A 22 10.69 -1.65 8.22
CA TRP A 22 10.91 -2.87 7.45
C TRP A 22 11.16 -4.06 8.40
N LYS A 23 10.56 -5.20 8.07
CA LYS A 23 10.85 -6.50 8.68
C LYS A 23 11.52 -7.37 7.63
N VAL A 24 12.67 -7.95 7.95
CA VAL A 24 13.39 -8.82 7.04
C VAL A 24 13.23 -10.26 7.50
N HIS A 25 12.77 -11.11 6.60
CA HIS A 25 12.64 -12.54 6.81
C HIS A 25 13.63 -13.27 5.91
N LYS A 26 14.37 -14.23 6.47
CA LYS A 26 15.25 -15.09 5.68
C LYS A 26 14.48 -16.33 5.23
N LEU A 27 14.37 -16.50 3.93
CA LEU A 27 13.66 -17.59 3.28
C LEU A 27 14.66 -18.51 2.60
N HIS A 28 14.45 -19.80 2.74
CA HIS A 28 15.20 -20.83 2.04
C HIS A 28 14.26 -21.99 1.74
N TYR A 29 14.35 -22.54 0.54
CA TYR A 29 13.55 -23.69 0.15
C TYR A 29 13.92 -24.91 1.01
N ARG A 30 12.91 -25.60 1.54
CA ARG A 30 13.10 -26.78 2.43
C ARG A 30 12.56 -28.08 1.86
N GLY A 31 12.12 -28.07 0.59
CA GLY A 31 11.57 -29.25 -0.05
C GLY A 31 12.64 -30.16 -0.66
N PRO A 32 12.24 -31.27 -1.30
CA PRO A 32 13.14 -32.14 -2.03
C PRO A 32 13.83 -31.41 -3.18
N LEU A 33 15.11 -31.71 -3.40
CA LEU A 33 15.87 -31.19 -4.54
C LEU A 33 15.76 -32.14 -5.73
N PRO A 34 15.69 -31.62 -6.96
CA PRO A 34 15.73 -32.46 -8.16
C PRO A 34 17.06 -33.19 -8.27
N ALA A 35 17.06 -34.35 -8.94
CA ALA A 35 18.30 -35.03 -9.31
C ALA A 35 19.12 -34.17 -10.28
N GLY A 36 20.45 -34.23 -10.16
CA GLY A 36 21.37 -33.37 -10.92
C GLY A 36 21.73 -32.10 -10.15
N THR A 37 21.95 -31.00 -10.87
CA THR A 37 22.28 -29.70 -10.26
C THR A 37 21.00 -28.92 -9.94
N PRO A 38 20.67 -28.71 -8.66
CA PRO A 38 19.48 -27.96 -8.30
C PRO A 38 19.59 -26.48 -8.71
N PRO A 39 18.48 -25.82 -9.07
CA PRO A 39 18.50 -24.40 -9.39
C PRO A 39 18.80 -23.55 -8.14
N LYS A 40 19.48 -22.42 -8.34
CA LYS A 40 19.92 -21.53 -7.25
C LYS A 40 18.81 -21.09 -6.29
N TRP A 41 17.60 -20.87 -6.80
CA TRP A 41 16.46 -20.47 -5.97
C TRP A 41 16.10 -21.50 -4.90
N MET A 42 16.43 -22.78 -5.12
CA MET A 42 16.23 -23.86 -4.14
C MET A 42 17.39 -23.99 -3.14
N THR A 43 18.57 -23.48 -3.45
CA THR A 43 19.80 -23.71 -2.65
C THR A 43 20.27 -22.47 -1.91
N GLU A 44 19.90 -21.28 -2.37
CA GLU A 44 20.28 -20.01 -1.75
C GLU A 44 19.28 -19.56 -0.68
N THR A 45 19.72 -18.67 0.20
CA THR A 45 18.85 -17.96 1.16
C THR A 45 18.54 -16.59 0.62
N TYR A 46 17.26 -16.22 0.62
CA TYR A 46 16.76 -14.93 0.16
C TYR A 46 16.20 -14.12 1.34
N GLU A 47 16.31 -12.80 1.24
CA GLU A 47 15.71 -11.88 2.19
C GLU A 47 14.38 -11.36 1.64
N LEU A 48 13.30 -11.64 2.36
CA LEU A 48 11.98 -11.04 2.13
C LEU A 48 11.81 -9.84 3.07
N CYS A 49 11.86 -8.65 2.49
CA CYS A 49 11.63 -7.39 3.19
C CYS A 49 10.14 -7.03 3.12
N THR A 50 9.47 -6.93 4.27
CA THR A 50 8.04 -6.61 4.39
C THR A 50 7.81 -5.40 5.27
N ARG A 51 6.61 -4.80 5.16
CA ARG A 51 6.09 -3.78 6.07
C ARG A 51 4.65 -4.10 6.43
N ASP A 52 4.19 -3.58 7.56
CA ASP A 52 2.77 -3.61 7.90
C ASP A 52 2.01 -2.66 6.95
N ALA A 53 1.31 -3.23 5.97
CA ALA A 53 0.56 -2.47 4.97
C ALA A 53 -0.53 -1.58 5.60
N ARG A 54 -1.18 -2.05 6.67
CA ARG A 54 -2.19 -1.27 7.39
C ARG A 54 -1.56 -0.06 8.06
N LEU A 55 -0.40 -0.23 8.69
CA LEU A 55 0.33 0.88 9.30
C LEU A 55 0.81 1.88 8.25
N VAL A 56 1.36 1.42 7.13
CA VAL A 56 1.75 2.29 6.00
C VAL A 56 0.57 3.14 5.53
N LEU A 57 -0.61 2.54 5.36
CA LEU A 57 -1.81 3.27 4.94
C LEU A 57 -2.29 4.26 5.99
N HIS A 58 -2.32 3.90 7.27
CA HIS A 58 -2.64 4.86 8.32
C HIS A 58 -1.70 6.06 8.31
N ASN A 59 -0.42 5.83 8.02
CA ASN A 59 0.57 6.91 7.93
C ASN A 59 0.31 7.78 6.71
N GLN A 60 0.05 7.16 5.56
CA GLN A 60 -0.30 7.86 4.33
C GLN A 60 -1.55 8.73 4.49
N LEU A 61 -2.61 8.20 5.10
CA LEU A 61 -3.86 8.92 5.36
C LEU A 61 -3.69 10.05 6.39
N ALA A 62 -2.77 9.91 7.34
CA ALA A 62 -2.44 10.94 8.31
C ALA A 62 -1.51 12.04 7.75
N THR A 63 -0.88 11.81 6.60
CA THR A 63 0.08 12.75 5.99
C THR A 63 -0.66 13.79 5.13
N PRO A 64 -0.59 15.09 5.45
CA PRO A 64 -1.31 16.13 4.71
C PRO A 64 -0.97 16.22 3.22
N ALA A 65 0.25 15.80 2.82
CA ALA A 65 0.67 15.77 1.43
C ALA A 65 -0.22 14.87 0.55
N PHE A 66 -0.87 13.86 1.13
CA PHE A 66 -1.75 12.93 0.41
C PHE A 66 -3.23 13.32 0.43
N LYS A 67 -3.62 14.39 1.12
CA LYS A 67 -5.03 14.76 1.35
C LYS A 67 -5.87 14.81 0.05
N ASN A 68 -5.29 15.29 -1.05
CA ASN A 68 -5.97 15.44 -2.34
C ASN A 68 -5.46 14.47 -3.41
N GLN A 69 -4.67 13.47 -3.02
CA GLN A 69 -4.06 12.50 -3.93
C GLN A 69 -4.90 11.24 -4.09
N GLN A 70 -5.99 11.10 -3.33
CA GLN A 70 -6.87 9.94 -3.34
C GLN A 70 -8.34 10.38 -3.41
N ASN A 71 -9.14 9.65 -4.17
CA ASN A 71 -10.60 9.83 -4.15
C ASN A 71 -11.14 9.28 -2.83
N THR A 72 -11.85 10.10 -2.08
CA THR A 72 -12.41 9.70 -0.77
C THR A 72 -13.74 8.97 -0.87
N GLN A 73 -14.32 8.91 -2.07
CA GLN A 73 -15.61 8.32 -2.35
C GLN A 73 -15.55 7.58 -3.68
N PRO A 74 -16.29 6.47 -3.83
CA PRO A 74 -16.42 5.80 -5.12
C PRO A 74 -17.13 6.72 -6.10
N TYR A 75 -16.78 6.61 -7.38
CA TYR A 75 -17.35 7.49 -8.40
C TYR A 75 -17.57 6.78 -9.74
N ARG A 76 -18.52 7.31 -10.52
CA ARG A 76 -18.72 6.87 -11.90
C ARG A 76 -18.07 7.84 -12.87
N GLN A 77 -17.12 7.34 -13.65
CA GLN A 77 -16.47 8.09 -14.71
C GLN A 77 -17.03 7.69 -16.07
N PHE A 78 -17.26 8.69 -16.91
CA PHE A 78 -17.71 8.51 -18.29
C PHE A 78 -16.81 9.31 -19.24
N ASN A 79 -16.59 8.80 -20.45
CA ASN A 79 -15.87 9.53 -21.50
C ASN A 79 -16.82 10.50 -22.24
N LYS A 80 -16.27 11.25 -23.21
CA LYS A 80 -17.04 12.20 -24.05
C LYS A 80 -18.21 11.56 -24.81
N ALA A 81 -18.17 10.25 -25.06
CA ALA A 81 -19.22 9.49 -25.72
C ALA A 81 -20.24 8.89 -24.73
N GLY A 82 -20.18 9.25 -23.44
CA GLY A 82 -21.08 8.74 -22.40
C GLY A 82 -20.82 7.29 -21.98
N ARG A 83 -19.70 6.70 -22.38
CA ARG A 83 -19.36 5.30 -22.03
C ARG A 83 -18.61 5.25 -20.71
N ARG A 84 -18.91 4.21 -19.90
CA ARG A 84 -18.26 3.94 -18.61
C ARG A 84 -16.74 3.79 -18.79
N VAL A 85 -15.97 4.41 -17.89
CA VAL A 85 -14.51 4.31 -17.81
C VAL A 85 -14.12 3.95 -16.38
N TYR A 86 -13.04 3.17 -16.26
CA TYR A 86 -12.41 2.80 -15.00
C TYR A 86 -10.95 3.24 -15.06
N SER A 87 -10.54 4.15 -14.18
CA SER A 87 -9.20 4.75 -14.15
C SER A 87 -8.43 4.46 -12.87
N ASN A 88 -9.12 4.16 -11.78
CA ASN A 88 -8.53 3.75 -10.51
C ASN A 88 -9.50 2.86 -9.71
N LEU A 89 -9.06 2.36 -8.55
CA LEU A 89 -9.85 1.47 -7.70
C LEU A 89 -11.20 2.09 -7.27
N MET A 90 -11.23 3.39 -7.00
CA MET A 90 -12.44 4.11 -6.58
C MET A 90 -13.43 4.35 -7.73
N SER A 91 -12.99 4.25 -8.98
CA SER A 91 -13.88 4.32 -10.15
C SER A 91 -14.61 3.02 -10.44
N ALA A 92 -14.21 1.91 -9.79
CA ALA A 92 -14.72 0.56 -10.03
C ALA A 92 -15.95 0.24 -9.19
N ASP A 93 -16.76 -0.70 -9.69
CA ASP A 93 -18.01 -1.09 -9.05
C ASP A 93 -17.77 -1.82 -7.71
N TYR A 94 -16.60 -2.44 -7.54
CA TYR A 94 -16.23 -3.07 -6.26
C TYR A 94 -16.14 -2.05 -5.11
N ALA A 95 -15.43 -0.93 -5.30
CA ALA A 95 -15.33 0.10 -4.27
C ALA A 95 -16.69 0.72 -3.95
N TRP A 96 -17.58 0.81 -4.94
CA TRP A 96 -18.96 1.24 -4.76
C TRP A 96 -19.73 0.27 -3.85
N ASN A 97 -19.76 -1.02 -4.20
CA ASN A 97 -20.46 -2.04 -3.43
C ASN A 97 -19.95 -2.14 -1.99
N GLN A 98 -18.62 -2.03 -1.79
CA GLN A 98 -18.05 -2.03 -0.44
C GLN A 98 -18.46 -0.78 0.35
N SER A 99 -18.54 0.38 -0.31
CA SER A 99 -19.01 1.61 0.34
C SER A 99 -20.49 1.52 0.74
N ASP A 100 -21.33 0.88 -0.07
CA ASP A 100 -22.74 0.65 0.26
C ASP A 100 -22.86 -0.28 1.48
N ILE A 101 -22.10 -1.37 1.52
CA ILE A 101 -22.09 -2.31 2.67
C ILE A 101 -21.68 -1.60 3.97
N ILE A 102 -20.61 -0.82 3.96
CA ILE A 102 -20.20 -0.10 5.18
C ILE A 102 -21.18 1.03 5.54
N ALA A 103 -22.00 1.54 4.62
CA ALA A 103 -22.98 2.56 4.93
C ALA A 103 -24.20 2.00 5.70
N GLU A 104 -24.41 0.68 5.67
CA GLU A 104 -25.47 0.00 6.43
C GLU A 104 -25.28 0.11 7.95
N ASP A 105 -24.03 0.20 8.43
CA ASP A 105 -23.72 0.40 9.86
C ASP A 105 -23.67 1.91 10.19
N PRO A 106 -24.52 2.40 11.11
CA PRO A 106 -24.47 3.80 11.55
C PRO A 106 -23.13 4.23 12.17
N HIS A 107 -22.34 3.31 12.73
CA HIS A 107 -21.04 3.64 13.35
C HIS A 107 -19.96 3.99 12.32
N THR A 108 -20.15 3.60 11.07
CA THR A 108 -19.22 3.87 9.95
C THR A 108 -19.69 5.02 9.08
N HIS A 109 -20.74 5.75 9.48
CA HIS A 109 -21.18 6.95 8.77
C HIS A 109 -20.09 8.02 8.74
N GLY A 110 -19.74 8.48 7.55
CA GLY A 110 -18.61 9.39 7.32
C GLY A 110 -17.25 8.69 7.18
N ALA A 111 -17.18 7.37 7.34
CA ALA A 111 -15.98 6.60 7.04
C ALA A 111 -15.74 6.52 5.52
N MET A 112 -14.48 6.33 5.17
CA MET A 112 -14.03 6.12 3.79
C MET A 112 -13.61 4.66 3.61
N TYR A 113 -14.12 4.01 2.57
CA TYR A 113 -13.57 2.73 2.13
C TYR A 113 -12.19 2.93 1.50
N VAL A 114 -11.18 2.18 1.95
CA VAL A 114 -9.79 2.28 1.48
C VAL A 114 -9.39 0.96 0.80
N PRO A 115 -9.44 0.89 -0.55
CA PRO A 115 -9.01 -0.31 -1.26
C PRO A 115 -7.49 -0.48 -1.23
N ILE A 116 -7.03 -1.70 -1.03
CA ILE A 116 -5.60 -2.09 -0.93
C ILE A 116 -5.36 -3.25 -1.89
N VAL A 117 -4.26 -3.20 -2.66
CA VAL A 117 -3.82 -4.24 -3.59
C VAL A 117 -2.40 -4.69 -3.29
#